data_AF-A0A949LWR0-F1
#
_entry.id   AF-A0A949LWR0-F1
#
_cell.length_a   1.000
_cell.length_b   1.000
_cell.length_c   1.000
_cell.angle_alpha   90.00
_cell.angle_beta   90.00
_cell.angle_gamma   90.00
#
_symmetry.space_group_name_H-M   'P 1'
#
loop_
_entity.id
_entity.type
_entity.pdbx_description
1 polymer ?
#
loop_
_entity_poly.entity_id
_entity_poly.type
_entity_poly.pdbx_seq_one_letter_code
_entity_poly.pdbx_strand_id
1 'polypeptide(L)'
;MASHAEAPKGPIETPPPHTDAYMDMEARRAMWRGFGKNIQWQSMILMIVLGYATFTLTMGVPWIGAMIGFAAFGIIGGLLMNMGGAWIATVVGLCVVGLIIQALIWLGSAFM
;
A
#
# COMPACT_ATOMS: atom_id res chain seq x y z
N MET A 1 -19.11 0.64 -32.42
CA MET A 1 -20.03 1.24 -33.41
C MET A 1 -20.91 2.21 -32.65
N ALA A 2 -20.94 3.46 -33.10
CA ALA A 2 -21.68 4.54 -32.47
C ALA A 2 -23.19 4.25 -32.43
N SER A 3 -23.87 4.68 -31.36
CA SER A 3 -25.28 5.06 -31.48
C SER A 3 -25.48 6.42 -30.82
N HIS A 4 -25.36 7.44 -31.68
CA HIS A 4 -26.18 8.65 -31.71
C HIS A 4 -26.41 9.40 -30.39
N ALA A 5 -25.53 10.38 -30.13
CA ALA A 5 -25.89 11.53 -29.32
C ALA A 5 -27.01 12.30 -30.03
N GLU A 6 -28.21 12.22 -29.49
CA GLU A 6 -29.34 13.03 -29.93
C GLU A 6 -29.10 14.49 -29.53
N ALA A 7 -29.19 15.40 -30.50
CA ALA A 7 -29.02 16.82 -30.23
C ALA A 7 -30.13 17.32 -29.30
N PRO A 8 -29.82 18.11 -28.25
CA PRO A 8 -30.81 18.52 -27.26
C PRO A 8 -31.83 19.46 -27.92
N LYS A 9 -33.05 18.95 -28.13
CA LYS A 9 -34.22 19.73 -28.53
C LYS A 9 -34.99 20.14 -27.28
N GLY A 10 -34.56 21.24 -26.68
CA GLY A 10 -35.24 21.86 -25.55
C GLY A 10 -34.50 23.12 -25.11
N PRO A 11 -35.17 24.06 -24.40
CA PRO A 11 -34.47 25.15 -23.73
C PRO A 11 -33.31 24.57 -22.91
N ILE A 12 -32.16 25.24 -22.87
CA ILE A 12 -31.04 24.85 -22.02
C ILE A 12 -31.51 25.06 -20.58
N GLU A 13 -32.14 24.04 -20.00
CA GLU A 13 -32.46 24.00 -18.59
C GLU A 13 -31.11 23.97 -17.87
N THR A 14 -30.74 25.08 -17.26
CA THR A 14 -29.65 25.06 -16.28
C THR A 14 -30.02 23.97 -15.27
N PRO A 15 -29.14 22.99 -15.00
CA PRO A 15 -29.45 21.90 -14.09
C PRO A 15 -30.01 22.49 -12.79
N PRO A 16 -31.08 21.91 -12.20
CA PRO A 16 -31.69 22.44 -10.98
C PRO A 16 -30.59 22.73 -9.97
N PRO A 17 -30.67 23.84 -9.19
CA PRO A 17 -29.64 24.25 -8.25
C PRO A 17 -29.22 23.01 -7.49
N HIS A 18 -28.03 22.52 -7.78
CA HIS A 18 -27.56 21.25 -7.24
C HIS A 18 -27.53 21.55 -5.75
N THR A 19 -28.43 20.93 -5.00
CA THR A 19 -28.42 21.09 -3.57
C THR A 19 -27.20 20.31 -3.11
N ASP A 20 -26.03 20.96 -3.17
CA ASP A 20 -24.73 20.41 -2.77
C ASP A 20 -24.79 19.84 -1.35
N ALA A 21 -25.73 20.33 -0.54
CA ALA A 21 -26.03 19.87 0.82
C ALA A 21 -26.61 18.45 0.91
N TYR A 22 -27.26 17.92 -0.13
CA TYR A 22 -27.91 16.59 -0.13
C TYR A 22 -27.25 15.58 -1.06
N MET A 23 -26.12 15.92 -1.69
CA MET A 23 -25.34 14.96 -2.45
C MET A 23 -24.87 13.83 -1.51
N ASP A 24 -25.09 12.57 -1.91
CA ASP A 24 -24.63 11.41 -1.15
C ASP A 24 -23.10 11.45 -0.99
N MET A 25 -22.68 11.82 0.22
CA MET A 25 -21.28 11.91 0.61
C MET A 25 -20.76 10.59 1.16
N GLU A 26 -21.57 9.53 1.26
CA GLU A 26 -21.15 8.24 1.79
C GLU A 26 -20.04 7.65 0.92
N ALA A 27 -20.24 7.62 -0.40
CA ALA A 27 -19.23 7.15 -1.35
C ALA A 27 -17.93 7.97 -1.27
N ARG A 28 -18.01 9.30 -1.16
CA ARG A 28 -16.84 10.19 -1.06
C ARG A 28 -16.10 10.02 0.26
N ARG A 29 -16.83 9.89 1.38
CA ARG A 29 -16.22 9.62 2.70
C ARG A 29 -15.61 8.23 2.76
N ALA A 30 -16.24 7.23 2.16
CA ALA A 30 -15.71 5.87 2.06
C ALA A 30 -14.41 5.85 1.25
N MET A 31 -14.39 6.53 0.09
CA MET A 31 -13.19 6.67 -0.73
C MET A 31 -12.06 7.36 0.05
N TRP A 32 -12.34 8.45 0.77
CA TRP A 32 -11.32 9.17 1.55
C TRP A 32 -10.76 8.33 2.71
N ARG A 33 -11.63 7.59 3.42
CA ARG A 33 -11.23 6.66 4.47
C ARG A 33 -10.39 5.50 3.91
N GLY A 34 -10.77 4.96 2.75
CA GLY A 34 -10.02 3.91 2.06
C GLY A 34 -8.64 4.39 1.60
N PHE A 35 -8.59 5.58 0.99
CA PHE A 35 -7.34 6.22 0.59
C PHE A 35 -6.40 6.44 1.79
N GLY A 36 -6.91 7.00 2.89
CA GLY A 36 -6.11 7.22 4.10
C GLY A 36 -5.53 5.92 4.66
N LYS A 37 -6.33 4.84 4.73
CA LYS A 37 -5.86 3.52 5.15
C LYS A 37 -4.78 2.96 4.21
N ASN A 38 -4.94 3.14 2.90
CA ASN A 38 -3.96 2.68 1.92
C ASN A 38 -2.63 3.44 2.05
N ILE A 39 -2.67 4.77 2.20
CA ILE A 39 -1.45 5.57 2.39
C ILE A 39 -0.75 5.20 3.70
N GLN A 40 -1.50 5.02 4.78
CA GLN A 40 -0.95 4.51 6.03
C GLN A 40 -0.24 3.16 5.82
N TRP A 41 -0.87 2.24 5.08
CA TRP A 41 -0.29 0.94 4.75
C TRP A 41 1.02 1.06 3.95
N GLN A 42 1.03 1.88 2.89
CA GLN A 42 2.21 2.10 2.05
C GLN A 42 3.36 2.79 2.82
N SER A 43 3.04 3.74 3.70
CA SER A 43 4.06 4.44 4.49
C SER A 43 4.84 3.48 5.42
N MET A 44 4.17 2.50 6.01
CA MET A 44 4.81 1.49 6.86
C MET A 44 5.70 0.53 6.05
N ILE A 45 5.25 0.11 4.86
CA ILE A 45 6.08 -0.72 3.98
C ILE A 45 7.35 0.02 3.60
N LEU A 46 7.24 1.30 3.22
CA LEU A 46 8.39 2.13 2.88
C LEU A 46 9.40 2.22 4.04
N MET A 47 8.94 2.47 5.26
CA MET A 47 9.80 2.55 6.43
C MET A 47 10.55 1.24 6.71
N ILE A 48 9.86 0.09 6.56
CA ILE A 48 10.46 -1.23 6.76
C ILE A 48 11.49 -1.54 5.68
N VAL A 49 11.15 -1.29 4.41
CA VAL A 49 12.03 -1.58 3.26
C VAL A 49 13.26 -0.69 3.27
N LEU A 50 13.09 0.63 3.48
CA LEU A 50 14.20 1.57 3.58
C LEU A 50 15.05 1.29 4.81
N GLY A 51 14.44 0.96 5.95
CA GLY A 51 15.16 0.56 7.15
C GLY A 51 16.01 -0.68 6.89
N TYR A 52 15.42 -1.74 6.34
CA TYR A 52 16.13 -2.97 6.01
C TYR A 52 17.29 -2.73 5.04
N ALA A 53 17.07 -1.98 3.96
CA ALA A 53 18.11 -1.63 3.00
C ALA A 53 19.25 -0.83 3.66
N THR A 54 18.92 0.11 4.55
CA THR A 54 19.93 0.89 5.28
C THR A 54 20.77 -0.02 6.17
N PHE A 55 20.18 -0.84 7.03
CA PHE A 55 20.94 -1.70 7.94
C PHE A 55 21.79 -2.76 7.23
N THR A 56 21.30 -3.30 6.11
CA THR A 56 22.03 -4.31 5.33
C THR A 56 23.14 -3.71 4.46
N LEU A 57 22.91 -2.55 3.84
CA LEU A 57 23.87 -1.95 2.91
C LEU A 57 24.89 -1.03 3.59
N THR A 58 24.47 -0.21 4.56
CA THR A 58 25.36 0.83 5.15
C THR A 58 26.02 0.40 6.44
N MET A 59 25.33 -0.39 7.28
CA MET A 59 25.84 -0.78 8.61
C MET A 59 26.46 -2.18 8.64
N GLY A 60 26.39 -2.93 7.53
CA GLY A 60 26.98 -4.26 7.41
C GLY A 60 26.40 -5.31 8.37
N VAL A 61 25.18 -5.08 8.88
CA VAL A 61 24.51 -6.02 9.79
C VAL A 61 24.15 -7.29 9.00
N PRO A 62 24.36 -8.50 9.55
CA PRO A 62 23.97 -9.74 8.88
C PRO A 62 22.49 -9.70 8.52
N TRP A 63 22.20 -10.00 7.25
CA TRP A 63 20.86 -9.91 6.64
C TRP A 63 19.78 -10.63 7.46
N ILE A 64 20.12 -11.76 8.10
CA ILE A 64 19.20 -12.52 8.95
C ILE A 64 18.75 -11.72 10.18
N GLY A 65 19.67 -10.97 10.80
CA GLY A 65 19.41 -10.16 11.99
C GLY A 65 18.56 -8.95 11.64
N ALA A 66 18.84 -8.32 10.50
CA ALA A 66 18.01 -7.25 9.96
C ALA A 66 16.60 -7.76 9.63
N MET A 67 16.46 -8.93 9.01
CA MET A 67 15.14 -9.51 8.70
C MET A 67 14.31 -9.75 9.96
N ILE A 68 14.88 -10.37 11.01
CA ILE A 68 14.16 -10.66 12.24
C ILE A 68 13.78 -9.37 12.98
N GLY A 69 14.70 -8.40 13.04
CA GLY A 69 14.46 -7.10 13.68
C GLY A 69 13.36 -6.30 12.98
N PHE A 70 13.38 -6.23 11.65
CA PHE A 70 12.36 -5.52 10.88
C PHE A 70 11.03 -6.27 10.80
N ALA A 71 11.03 -7.60 10.86
CA ALA A 71 9.81 -8.38 11.00
C ALA A 71 9.11 -8.09 12.35
N ALA A 72 9.88 -8.09 13.45
CA ALA A 72 9.35 -7.75 14.77
C ALA A 72 8.85 -6.29 14.81
N PHE A 73 9.64 -5.34 14.31
CA PHE A 73 9.24 -3.93 14.22
C PHE A 73 7.98 -3.73 13.38
N GLY A 74 7.88 -4.39 12.23
CA GLY A 74 6.71 -4.32 11.35
C GLY A 74 5.45 -4.89 12.01
N ILE A 75 5.54 -6.02 12.71
CA ILE A 75 4.41 -6.61 13.44
C ILE A 75 3.98 -5.69 14.58
N ILE A 76 4.92 -5.23 15.42
CA ILE A 76 4.63 -4.36 16.56
C ILE A 76 4.03 -3.03 16.09
N GLY A 77 4.64 -2.37 15.10
CA GLY A 77 4.14 -1.12 14.54
C GLY A 77 2.73 -1.26 13.94
N GLY A 78 2.46 -2.38 13.27
CA GLY A 78 1.14 -2.69 12.73
C GLY A 78 0.06 -2.93 13.78
N LEU A 79 0.43 -3.57 14.89
CA LEU A 79 -0.47 -3.78 16.03
C LEU A 79 -0.80 -2.44 16.71
N LEU A 80 0.20 -1.57 16.91
CA LEU A 80 0.01 -0.22 17.47
C LEU A 80 -0.91 0.65 16.60
N MET A 81 -0.85 0.47 15.29
CA MET A 81 -1.67 1.21 14.32
C MET A 81 -3.00 0.53 13.98
N ASN A 82 -3.34 -0.58 14.66
CA ASN A 82 -4.59 -1.33 14.50
C ASN A 82 -4.89 -1.72 13.04
N MET A 83 -3.86 -2.13 12.29
CA MET A 83 -3.93 -2.43 10.84
C MET A 83 -4.49 -3.82 10.51
N GLY A 84 -4.93 -4.57 11.52
CA GLY A 84 -5.61 -5.87 11.39
C GLY A 84 -4.68 -7.02 10.96
N GLY A 85 -5.28 -8.22 10.78
CA GLY A 85 -4.54 -9.44 10.42
C GLY A 85 -3.94 -9.43 9.01
N ALA A 86 -4.52 -8.66 8.08
CA ALA A 86 -4.00 -8.52 6.72
C ALA A 86 -2.60 -7.90 6.67
N TRP A 87 -2.31 -6.97 7.60
CA TRP A 87 -0.98 -6.40 7.74
C TRP A 87 0.06 -7.44 8.18
N ILE A 88 -0.27 -8.27 9.17
CA ILE A 88 0.63 -9.32 9.67
C ILE A 88 0.97 -10.29 8.53
N ALA A 89 -0.01 -10.70 7.73
CA ALA A 89 0.22 -11.54 6.55
C ALA A 89 1.16 -10.86 5.53
N THR A 90 1.08 -9.53 5.39
CA THR A 90 1.96 -8.77 4.51
C THR A 90 3.40 -8.76 5.01
N VAL A 91 3.62 -8.53 6.32
CA VAL A 91 4.97 -8.58 6.92
C VAL A 91 5.59 -9.96 6.77
N VAL A 92 4.81 -11.03 7.00
CA VAL A 92 5.26 -12.41 6.78
C VAL A 92 5.57 -12.66 5.30
N GLY A 93 4.71 -12.21 4.38
CA GLY A 93 4.94 -12.30 2.95
C GLY A 93 6.22 -11.59 2.51
N LEU A 94 6.50 -10.39 3.04
CA LEU A 94 7.74 -9.66 2.78
C LEU A 94 8.97 -10.43 3.28
N CYS A 95 8.87 -11.15 4.40
CA CYS A 95 9.95 -12.02 4.87
C CYS A 95 10.21 -13.18 3.90
N VAL A 96 9.15 -13.84 3.42
CA VAL A 96 9.28 -14.92 2.43
C VAL A 96 9.92 -14.40 1.14
N VAL A 97 9.51 -13.22 0.66
CA VAL A 97 10.13 -12.58 -0.51
C VAL A 97 11.62 -12.31 -0.27
N GLY A 98 11.99 -11.84 0.93
CA GLY A 98 13.40 -11.66 1.30
C GLY A 98 14.22 -12.95 1.23
N LEU A 99 13.66 -14.07 1.69
CA LEU A 99 14.31 -15.39 1.58
C LEU A 99 14.49 -15.83 0.12
N ILE A 100 13.50 -15.57 -0.74
CA ILE A 100 13.59 -15.86 -2.17
C ILE A 100 14.71 -15.03 -2.82
N ILE A 101 14.79 -13.74 -2.51
CA ILE A 101 15.87 -12.87 -3.00
C ILE A 101 17.24 -13.40 -2.54
N GLN A 102 17.36 -13.81 -1.29
CA GLN A 102 18.60 -14.38 -0.77
C GLN A 102 19.00 -15.68 -1.48
N ALA A 103 18.04 -16.54 -1.81
CA ALA A 103 18.27 -17.75 -2.60
C ALA A 103 18.74 -17.41 -4.03
N LEU A 104 18.18 -16.37 -4.65
CA LEU A 104 18.64 -15.90 -5.97
C LEU A 104 20.07 -15.33 -5.92
N ILE A 105 20.44 -14.60 -4.86
CA ILE A 105 21.80 -14.10 -4.66
C ILE A 105 22.78 -15.27 -4.54
N TRP A 106 22.43 -16.30 -3.75
CA TRP A 106 23.25 -17.51 -3.61
C TRP A 106 23.42 -18.23 -4.95
N LEU A 107 22.34 -18.38 -5.70
CA LEU A 107 22.36 -19.00 -7.02
C LEU A 107 23.24 -18.21 -8.00
N GLY A 108 23.12 -16.88 -8.01
CA GLY A 108 23.99 -16.01 -8.81
C GLY A 108 25.47 -16.13 -8.43
N SER A 109 25.79 -16.21 -7.13
CA SER A 109 27.17 -16.39 -6.65
C SER A 109 27.74 -17.78 -6.92
N ALA A 110 26.90 -18.79 -7.15
CA ALA A 110 27.34 -20.15 -7.47
C ALA A 110 27.60 -20.36 -8.97
N PHE A 111 27.06 -19.48 -9.83
CA PHE A 111 27.19 -19.55 -11.29
C PHE A 111 28.14 -18.48 -11.88
N MET A 112 28.75 -17.63 -11.04
CA MET A 112 29.87 -16.73 -11.39
C MET A 112 31.17 -17.27 -10.81
#